data_AF-A0A7J4IZL6-F1
#
_entry.id   AF-A0A7J4IZL6-F1
#
_cell.length_a   1.000
_cell.length_b   1.000
_cell.length_c   1.000
_cell.angle_alpha   90.00
_cell.angle_beta   90.00
_cell.angle_gamma   90.00
#
_symmetry.space_group_name_H-M   'P 1'
#
loop_
_entity.id
_entity.type
_entity.pdbx_description
1 polymer ?
#
loop_
_entity_poly.entity_id
_entity_poly.type
_entity_poly.pdbx_seq_one_letter_code
_entity_poly.pdbx_strand_id
1 'polypeptide(L)'
;MKGLFVVFDGVDGAGKGTAICEVEKFLLEKGISQNRILPTAEPGGGFYGKKLRELLRSKVDPSVNALQFLDLYVADRLEHVEKVISPALAEGKIILCDRYKYSTFVYQRLQGIPLGKIRELHKGLPAPDIAFILDVPVDIALERIGADRKRKYIESFEKKEFLKKVRGGFLGLRGIFPLENIVFVDASKSAQEVCKQVCNLIWERINKI
;
A
#
# COMPACT_ATOMS: atom_id res chain seq x y z
N MET A 1 19.85 -10.52 -12.24
CA MET A 1 19.62 -9.19 -11.62
C MET A 1 18.83 -9.39 -10.33
N LYS A 2 19.13 -8.63 -9.28
CA LYS A 2 18.36 -8.67 -8.02
C LYS A 2 16.94 -8.12 -8.28
N GLY A 3 15.93 -8.71 -7.64
CA GLY A 3 14.57 -8.18 -7.67
C GLY A 3 14.46 -6.84 -6.94
N LEU A 4 13.42 -6.07 -7.26
CA LEU A 4 13.12 -4.78 -6.62
C LEU A 4 11.70 -4.82 -6.05
N PHE A 5 11.55 -4.59 -4.74
CA PHE A 5 10.26 -4.54 -4.08
C PHE A 5 9.84 -3.08 -3.83
N VAL A 6 8.82 -2.63 -4.55
CA VAL A 6 8.25 -1.29 -4.43
C VAL A 6 6.84 -1.36 -3.85
N VAL A 7 6.59 -0.59 -2.79
CA VAL A 7 5.26 -0.48 -2.15
C VAL A 7 4.68 0.90 -2.37
N PHE A 8 3.38 0.97 -2.60
CA PHE A 8 2.59 2.19 -2.68
C PHE A 8 1.52 2.15 -1.59
N ASP A 9 1.54 3.12 -0.68
CA ASP A 9 0.57 3.20 0.41
C ASP A 9 0.06 4.65 0.60
N GLY A 10 -0.93 4.81 1.47
CA GLY A 10 -1.68 6.05 1.69
C GLY A 10 -3.18 5.78 1.80
N VAL A 11 -3.93 6.83 2.11
CA VAL A 11 -5.40 6.79 2.19
C VAL A 11 -6.01 6.36 0.85
N ASP A 12 -7.24 5.83 0.87
CA ASP A 12 -8.00 5.64 -0.36
C ASP A 12 -8.20 6.98 -1.07
N GLY A 13 -8.18 6.99 -2.41
CA GLY A 13 -8.23 8.23 -3.20
C GLY A 13 -6.87 8.94 -3.37
N ALA A 14 -5.79 8.43 -2.75
CA ALA A 14 -4.46 9.03 -2.88
C ALA A 14 -3.80 8.87 -4.27
N GLY A 15 -4.33 8.00 -5.15
CA GLY A 15 -3.79 7.80 -6.51
C GLY A 15 -2.80 6.65 -6.66
N LYS A 16 -2.76 5.70 -5.70
CA LYS A 16 -1.84 4.54 -5.71
C LYS A 16 -1.94 3.71 -7.01
N GLY A 17 -3.16 3.28 -7.37
CA GLY A 17 -3.39 2.51 -8.60
C GLY A 17 -2.95 3.26 -9.85
N THR A 18 -3.21 4.57 -9.94
CA THR A 18 -2.74 5.42 -11.04
C THR A 18 -1.21 5.43 -11.10
N ALA A 19 -0.53 5.62 -9.97
CA ALA A 19 0.93 5.61 -9.92
C ALA A 19 1.51 4.26 -10.33
N ILE A 20 0.90 3.14 -9.91
CA ILE A 20 1.34 1.79 -10.30
C ILE A 20 1.22 1.60 -11.82
N CYS A 21 0.08 1.94 -12.42
CA CYS A 21 -0.13 1.83 -13.86
C CYS A 21 0.86 2.70 -14.66
N GLU A 22 1.09 3.94 -14.23
CA GLU A 22 2.04 4.84 -14.90
C GLU A 22 3.49 4.37 -14.76
N VAL A 23 3.86 3.80 -13.60
CA VAL A 23 5.18 3.19 -13.41
C VAL A 23 5.35 1.97 -14.31
N GLU A 24 4.36 1.09 -14.38
CA GLU A 24 4.41 -0.07 -15.28
C GLU A 24 4.62 0.36 -16.72
N LYS A 25 3.81 1.31 -17.21
CA LYS A 25 3.95 1.88 -18.56
C LYS A 25 5.34 2.50 -18.78
N PHE A 26 5.80 3.33 -17.84
CA PHE A 26 7.12 3.97 -17.92
C PHE A 26 8.25 2.93 -18.00
N LEU A 27 8.19 1.86 -17.22
CA LEU A 27 9.20 0.80 -17.25
C LEU A 27 9.23 0.07 -18.60
N LEU A 28 8.06 -0.20 -19.19
CA LEU A 28 7.96 -0.77 -20.54
C LEU A 28 8.58 0.16 -21.59
N GLU A 29 8.30 1.47 -21.50
CA GLU A 29 8.89 2.50 -22.38
C GLU A 29 10.42 2.61 -22.22
N LYS A 30 10.94 2.28 -21.04
CA LYS A 30 12.38 2.16 -20.78
C LYS A 30 13.00 0.83 -21.21
N GLY A 31 12.23 -0.06 -21.84
CA GLY A 31 12.71 -1.33 -22.38
C GLY A 31 12.75 -2.47 -21.36
N ILE A 32 12.17 -2.29 -20.17
CA ILE A 32 12.00 -3.41 -19.24
C ILE A 32 10.90 -4.33 -19.78
N SER A 33 11.20 -5.62 -19.94
CA SER A 33 10.24 -6.60 -20.44
C SER A 33 9.05 -6.77 -19.48
N GLN A 34 7.84 -6.92 -20.03
CA GLN A 34 6.60 -7.09 -19.24
C GLN A 34 6.69 -8.23 -18.21
N ASN A 35 7.33 -9.35 -18.56
CA ASN A 35 7.50 -10.49 -17.66
C ASN A 35 8.37 -10.19 -16.43
N ARG A 36 9.07 -9.05 -16.40
CA ARG A 36 9.86 -8.59 -15.26
C ARG A 36 9.09 -7.65 -14.35
N ILE A 37 7.93 -7.16 -14.74
CA ILE A 37 7.12 -6.23 -13.95
C ILE A 37 5.97 -7.03 -13.35
N LEU A 38 5.79 -6.92 -12.03
CA LEU A 38 4.74 -7.61 -11.30
C LEU A 38 3.92 -6.62 -10.48
N PRO A 39 2.82 -6.09 -11.03
CA PRO A 39 1.81 -5.41 -10.24
C PRO A 39 1.11 -6.41 -9.33
N THR A 40 0.94 -6.05 -8.06
CA THR A 40 0.18 -6.85 -7.07
C THR A 40 -0.44 -5.93 -6.01
N ALA A 41 -1.27 -6.47 -5.13
CA ALA A 41 -1.96 -5.70 -4.11
C ALA A 41 -2.24 -6.51 -2.84
N GLU A 42 -2.34 -5.82 -1.71
CA GLU A 42 -2.87 -6.36 -0.45
C GLU A 42 -4.17 -5.64 -0.03
N PRO A 43 -5.24 -6.36 0.36
CA PRO A 43 -5.29 -7.82 0.49
C PRO A 43 -5.13 -8.59 -0.83
N GLY A 44 -4.40 -9.70 -0.82
CA GLY A 44 -3.98 -10.47 -1.99
C GLY A 44 -5.06 -11.35 -2.61
N GLY A 45 -4.74 -12.03 -3.72
CA GLY A 45 -5.66 -12.95 -4.42
C GLY A 45 -5.85 -14.32 -3.76
N GLY A 46 -5.10 -14.59 -2.69
CA GLY A 46 -5.06 -15.87 -1.98
C GLY A 46 -6.33 -16.18 -1.16
N PHE A 47 -6.26 -17.27 -0.40
CA PHE A 47 -7.37 -17.73 0.43
C PHE A 47 -7.75 -16.69 1.49
N TYR A 48 -6.75 -16.17 2.21
CA TYR A 48 -7.00 -15.21 3.30
C TYR A 48 -7.45 -13.86 2.76
N GLY A 49 -6.85 -13.36 1.68
CA GLY A 49 -7.27 -12.11 1.04
C GLY A 49 -8.69 -12.15 0.49
N LYS A 50 -9.13 -13.30 -0.05
CA LYS A 50 -10.53 -13.50 -0.45
C LYS A 50 -11.48 -13.42 0.74
N LYS A 51 -11.21 -14.17 1.82
CA LYS A 51 -12.00 -14.13 3.05
C LYS A 51 -12.07 -12.74 3.67
N LEU A 52 -10.93 -12.04 3.71
CA LEU A 52 -10.85 -10.69 4.25
C LEU A 52 -11.68 -9.71 3.42
N ARG A 53 -11.63 -9.78 2.09
CA ARG A 53 -12.50 -8.97 1.22
C ARG A 53 -13.98 -9.28 1.40
N GLU A 54 -14.35 -10.53 1.63
CA GLU A 54 -15.74 -10.91 1.94
C GLU A 54 -16.21 -10.29 3.26
N LEU A 55 -15.40 -10.36 4.31
CA LEU A 55 -15.70 -9.75 5.61
C LEU A 55 -15.77 -8.21 5.54
N LEU A 56 -14.90 -7.57 4.77
CA LEU A 56 -14.97 -6.12 4.57
C LEU A 56 -16.24 -5.69 3.82
N ARG A 57 -16.83 -6.57 2.99
CA ARG A 57 -18.10 -6.31 2.28
C ARG A 57 -19.32 -6.50 3.16
N SER A 58 -19.27 -7.37 4.18
CA SER A 58 -20.42 -7.65 5.05
C SER A 58 -20.73 -6.52 6.04
N LYS A 59 -20.01 -5.39 5.97
CA LYS A 59 -20.16 -4.21 6.83
C LYS A 59 -20.03 -4.51 8.33
N VAL A 60 -19.38 -5.60 8.70
CA VAL A 60 -18.95 -5.84 10.09
C VAL A 60 -18.02 -4.69 10.46
N ASP A 61 -18.33 -3.99 11.56
CA ASP A 61 -17.49 -2.91 12.06
C ASP A 61 -16.10 -3.46 12.40
N PRO A 62 -15.05 -3.06 11.67
CA PRO A 62 -13.70 -3.56 11.91
C PRO A 62 -13.15 -3.14 13.27
N SER A 63 -13.71 -2.11 13.91
CA SER A 63 -13.31 -1.67 15.24
C SER A 63 -13.78 -2.62 16.34
N VAL A 64 -14.89 -3.34 16.13
CA VAL A 64 -15.43 -4.32 17.09
C VAL A 64 -14.60 -5.61 17.11
N ASN A 65 -13.93 -5.92 15.99
CA ASN A 65 -13.15 -7.15 15.81
C ASN A 65 -11.71 -6.88 15.31
N ALA A 66 -11.08 -5.80 15.79
CA ALA A 66 -9.77 -5.34 15.30
C ALA A 66 -8.68 -6.42 15.32
N LEU A 67 -8.69 -7.32 16.32
CA LEU A 67 -7.74 -8.43 16.42
C LEU A 67 -7.98 -9.49 15.33
N GLN A 68 -9.24 -9.85 15.07
CA GLN A 68 -9.58 -10.79 14.00
C GLN A 68 -9.17 -10.24 12.62
N PHE A 69 -9.41 -8.95 12.38
CA PHE A 69 -8.97 -8.29 11.16
C PHE A 69 -7.44 -8.28 11.06
N LEU A 70 -6.72 -7.96 12.15
CA LEU A 70 -5.26 -8.02 12.19
C LEU A 70 -4.74 -9.41 11.79
N ASP A 71 -5.27 -10.47 12.40
CA ASP A 71 -4.85 -11.84 12.12
C ASP A 71 -5.08 -12.21 10.64
N LEU A 72 -6.20 -11.78 10.06
CA LEU A 72 -6.50 -12.00 8.63
C LEU A 72 -5.59 -11.19 7.71
N TYR A 73 -5.31 -9.92 8.02
CA TYR A 73 -4.35 -9.10 7.26
C TYR A 73 -2.95 -9.71 7.29
N VAL A 74 -2.53 -10.24 8.44
CA VAL A 74 -1.22 -10.89 8.59
C VAL A 74 -1.18 -12.21 7.83
N ALA A 75 -2.22 -13.05 7.94
CA ALA A 75 -2.29 -14.32 7.24
C ALA A 75 -2.29 -14.15 5.71
N ASP A 76 -3.05 -13.18 5.20
CA ASP A 76 -3.02 -12.81 3.78
C ASP A 76 -1.65 -12.33 3.33
N ARG A 77 -0.99 -11.48 4.12
CA ARG A 77 0.35 -10.99 3.82
C ARG A 77 1.39 -12.11 3.80
N LEU A 78 1.36 -13.02 4.77
CA LEU A 78 2.28 -14.15 4.82
C LEU A 78 2.09 -15.05 3.58
N GLU A 79 0.83 -15.36 3.23
CA GLU A 79 0.51 -16.13 2.03
C GLU A 79 0.98 -15.40 0.76
N HIS A 80 0.76 -14.09 0.66
CA HIS A 80 1.17 -13.28 -0.47
C HIS A 80 2.70 -13.20 -0.58
N VAL A 81 3.41 -13.08 0.54
CA VAL A 81 4.87 -13.06 0.57
C VAL A 81 5.46 -14.40 0.15
N GLU A 82 4.91 -15.50 0.65
CA GLU A 82 5.38 -16.85 0.34
C GLU A 82 5.14 -17.22 -1.12
N LYS A 83 3.93 -16.93 -1.64
CA LYS A 83 3.51 -17.43 -2.95
C LYS A 83 3.78 -16.48 -4.11
N VAL A 84 3.96 -15.18 -3.84
CA VAL A 84 4.07 -14.16 -4.89
C VAL A 84 5.33 -13.33 -4.74
N ILE A 85 5.53 -12.65 -3.61
CA ILE A 85 6.61 -11.68 -3.46
C ILE A 85 7.98 -12.35 -3.45
N SER A 86 8.19 -13.35 -2.58
CA SER A 86 9.51 -14.00 -2.43
C SER A 86 9.97 -14.71 -3.71
N PRO A 87 9.12 -15.51 -4.41
CA PRO A 87 9.51 -16.11 -5.69
C PRO A 87 9.82 -15.06 -6.76
N ALA A 88 9.01 -14.00 -6.87
CA ALA A 88 9.24 -12.94 -7.85
C ALA A 88 10.54 -12.16 -7.59
N LEU A 89 10.88 -11.93 -6.31
CA LEU A 89 12.16 -11.34 -5.94
C LEU A 89 13.35 -12.22 -6.32
N ALA A 90 13.24 -13.53 -6.09
CA ALA A 90 14.26 -14.49 -6.49
C ALA A 90 14.46 -14.55 -8.02
N GLU A 91 13.39 -14.35 -8.79
CA GLU A 91 13.41 -14.26 -10.25
C GLU A 91 13.92 -12.90 -10.79
N GLY A 92 14.22 -11.93 -9.92
CA GLY A 92 14.72 -10.63 -10.36
C GLY A 92 13.65 -9.68 -10.92
N LYS A 93 12.39 -9.87 -10.51
CA LYS A 93 11.25 -9.02 -10.91
C LYS A 93 11.20 -7.71 -10.14
N ILE A 94 10.60 -6.71 -10.77
CA ILE A 94 10.20 -5.43 -10.18
C ILE A 94 8.75 -5.56 -9.73
N ILE A 95 8.54 -5.62 -8.42
CA ILE A 95 7.23 -5.80 -7.82
C ILE A 95 6.66 -4.42 -7.49
N LEU A 96 5.46 -4.11 -7.98
CA LEU A 96 4.71 -2.89 -7.72
C LEU A 96 3.50 -3.24 -6.85
N CYS A 97 3.59 -3.09 -5.54
CA CYS A 97 2.59 -3.56 -4.59
C CYS A 97 1.71 -2.43 -4.07
N ASP A 98 0.40 -2.48 -4.35
CA ASP A 98 -0.61 -1.62 -3.73
C ASP A 98 -0.88 -2.09 -2.30
N ARG A 99 -0.45 -1.30 -1.32
CA ARG A 99 -0.43 -1.58 0.12
C ARG A 99 0.51 -2.71 0.53
N TYR A 100 0.98 -2.61 1.77
CA TYR A 100 1.75 -3.65 2.45
C TYR A 100 1.56 -3.51 3.97
N LYS A 101 2.55 -3.92 4.78
CA LYS A 101 2.52 -3.83 6.24
C LYS A 101 2.22 -2.42 6.78
N TYR A 102 2.59 -1.36 6.07
CA TYR A 102 2.39 0.02 6.53
C TYR A 102 0.91 0.34 6.80
N SER A 103 0.02 -0.06 5.89
CA SER A 103 -1.44 -0.01 6.10
C SER A 103 -1.83 -0.68 7.41
N THR A 104 -1.35 -1.90 7.68
CA THR A 104 -1.71 -2.60 8.91
C THR A 104 -1.24 -1.85 10.16
N PHE A 105 -0.02 -1.33 10.16
CA PHE A 105 0.53 -0.55 11.28
C PHE A 105 -0.25 0.73 11.56
N VAL A 106 -0.80 1.37 10.53
CA VAL A 106 -1.62 2.59 10.68
C VAL A 106 -3.02 2.23 11.15
N TYR A 107 -3.74 1.40 10.39
CA TYR A 107 -5.15 1.13 10.63
C TYR A 107 -5.37 0.37 11.94
N GLN A 108 -4.64 -0.73 12.18
CA GLN A 108 -4.87 -1.55 13.38
C GLN A 108 -4.40 -0.84 14.66
N ARG A 109 -3.38 0.03 14.58
CA ARG A 109 -3.00 0.88 15.73
C ARG A 109 -4.11 1.85 16.10
N LEU A 110 -4.73 2.50 15.11
CA LEU A 110 -5.87 3.40 15.34
C LEU A 110 -7.11 2.67 15.86
N GLN A 111 -7.21 1.37 15.61
CA GLN A 111 -8.24 0.47 16.16
C GLN A 111 -7.87 -0.08 17.55
N GLY A 112 -6.83 0.43 18.20
CA GLY A 112 -6.47 0.09 19.58
C GLY A 112 -5.54 -1.10 19.75
N ILE A 113 -5.03 -1.70 18.66
CA ILE A 113 -4.05 -2.78 18.79
C ILE A 113 -2.67 -2.21 19.21
N PRO A 114 -2.04 -2.75 20.27
CA PRO A 114 -0.71 -2.34 20.68
C PRO A 114 0.34 -2.51 19.57
N LEU A 115 1.17 -1.50 19.37
CA LEU A 115 2.21 -1.50 18.32
C LEU A 115 3.17 -2.71 18.43
N GLY A 116 3.49 -3.15 19.66
CA GLY A 116 4.33 -4.33 19.88
C GLY A 116 3.73 -5.62 19.32
N LYS A 117 2.41 -5.80 19.44
CA LYS A 117 1.70 -6.96 18.89
C LYS A 117 1.71 -6.94 17.36
N ILE A 118 1.44 -5.78 16.76
CA ILE A 118 1.51 -5.62 15.30
C ILE A 118 2.93 -5.93 14.83
N ARG A 119 3.96 -5.40 15.51
CA ARG A 119 5.37 -5.64 15.16
C ARG A 119 5.75 -7.12 15.20
N GLU A 120 5.35 -7.83 16.26
CA GLU A 120 5.67 -9.26 16.40
C GLU A 120 5.07 -10.09 15.27
N LEU A 121 3.81 -9.82 14.90
CA LEU A 121 3.13 -10.53 13.80
C LEU A 121 3.72 -10.24 12.41
N HIS A 122 4.53 -9.20 12.26
CA HIS A 122 5.17 -8.83 10.98
C HIS A 122 6.67 -9.11 10.94
N LYS A 123 7.19 -9.83 11.95
CA LYS A 123 8.61 -10.16 12.04
C LYS A 123 9.03 -11.07 10.88
N GLY A 124 10.19 -10.81 10.29
CA GLY A 124 10.75 -11.62 9.20
C GLY A 124 10.17 -11.32 7.81
N LEU A 125 9.19 -10.43 7.70
CA LEU A 125 8.68 -9.99 6.40
C LEU A 125 9.74 -9.18 5.62
N PRO A 126 9.86 -9.35 4.30
CA PRO A 126 10.79 -8.59 3.50
C PRO A 126 10.50 -7.09 3.61
N ALA A 127 11.55 -6.30 3.84
CA ALA A 127 11.45 -4.85 3.74
C ALA A 127 11.45 -4.46 2.25
N PRO A 128 10.57 -3.55 1.81
CA PRO A 128 10.63 -3.04 0.46
C PRO A 128 11.88 -2.18 0.26
N ASP A 129 12.44 -2.23 -0.96
CA ASP A 129 13.57 -1.39 -1.35
C ASP A 129 13.17 0.10 -1.38
N ILE A 130 11.88 0.37 -1.63
CA ILE A 130 11.25 1.67 -1.43
C ILE A 130 9.74 1.54 -1.17
N ALA A 131 9.26 2.32 -0.21
CA ALA A 131 7.84 2.50 0.05
C ALA A 131 7.43 3.96 -0.20
N PHE A 132 6.51 4.17 -1.13
CA PHE A 132 5.90 5.47 -1.39
C PHE A 132 4.65 5.63 -0.55
N ILE A 133 4.63 6.66 0.30
CA ILE A 133 3.43 7.08 1.03
C ILE A 133 2.87 8.29 0.30
N LEU A 134 1.79 8.10 -0.46
CA LEU A 134 1.11 9.15 -1.20
C LEU A 134 0.27 9.95 -0.21
N ASP A 135 0.79 11.10 0.19
CA ASP A 135 0.13 12.02 1.11
C ASP A 135 -0.78 12.99 0.36
N VAL A 136 -2.05 12.98 0.70
CA VAL A 136 -3.04 13.89 0.11
C VAL A 136 -3.99 14.36 1.21
N PRO A 137 -4.43 15.63 1.20
CA PRO A 137 -5.54 16.07 2.03
C PRO A 137 -6.75 15.14 1.87
N VAL A 138 -7.38 14.77 3.00
CA VAL A 138 -8.52 13.84 3.00
C VAL A 138 -9.62 14.35 2.08
N ASP A 139 -9.92 15.65 2.10
CA ASP A 139 -10.98 16.24 1.26
C ASP A 139 -10.76 15.98 -0.24
N ILE A 140 -9.53 16.17 -0.73
CA ILE A 140 -9.16 15.86 -2.11
C ILE A 140 -9.29 14.36 -2.39
N ALA A 141 -8.89 13.51 -1.44
CA ALA A 141 -8.98 12.06 -1.57
C ALA A 141 -10.44 11.59 -1.71
N LEU A 142 -11.33 12.20 -0.93
CA LEU A 142 -12.76 11.91 -0.93
C LEU A 142 -13.45 12.38 -2.22
N GLU A 143 -13.10 13.57 -2.71
CA GLU A 143 -13.56 14.06 -4.00
C GLU A 143 -13.19 13.10 -5.14
N ARG A 144 -11.95 12.59 -5.14
CA ARG A 144 -11.49 11.59 -6.12
C ARG A 144 -12.27 10.28 -6.04
N ILE A 145 -12.60 9.81 -4.83
CA ILE A 145 -13.42 8.61 -4.64
C ILE A 145 -14.85 8.85 -5.14
N GLY A 146 -15.46 10.00 -4.81
CA GLY A 146 -16.83 10.33 -5.19
C GLY A 146 -17.02 10.54 -6.70
N ALA A 147 -15.98 11.01 -7.39
CA ALA A 147 -15.96 11.13 -8.85
C ALA A 147 -15.90 9.76 -9.57
N ASP A 148 -15.42 8.72 -8.90
CA ASP A 148 -15.41 7.36 -9.43
C ASP A 148 -16.83 6.78 -9.39
N ARG A 149 -17.53 6.81 -10.54
CA ARG A 149 -18.95 6.42 -10.68
C ARG A 149 -19.28 5.02 -10.15
N LYS A 150 -18.28 4.14 -9.99
CA LYS A 150 -18.44 2.80 -9.42
C LYS A 150 -18.48 2.78 -7.88
N ARG A 151 -18.04 3.85 -7.22
CA ARG A 151 -17.97 4.00 -5.76
C ARG A 151 -18.84 5.18 -5.34
N LYS A 152 -20.17 5.05 -5.43
CA LYS A 152 -21.08 6.02 -4.79
C LYS A 152 -20.83 5.98 -3.28
N TYR A 153 -20.13 6.99 -2.78
CA TYR A 153 -19.71 7.05 -1.40
C TYR A 153 -20.45 8.17 -0.67
N ILE A 154 -21.24 7.81 0.34
CA ILE A 154 -21.85 8.77 1.27
C ILE A 154 -20.87 8.89 2.43
N GLU A 155 -20.13 10.00 2.48
CA GLU A 155 -19.19 10.31 3.56
C GLU A 155 -19.95 10.80 4.79
N SER A 156 -19.92 10.05 5.90
CA SER A 156 -20.28 10.60 7.22
C SER A 156 -19.13 11.43 7.77
N PHE A 157 -19.43 12.44 8.59
CA PHE A 157 -18.42 13.26 9.26
C PHE A 157 -17.43 12.42 10.09
N GLU A 158 -17.92 11.40 10.79
CA GLU A 158 -17.11 10.47 11.58
C GLU A 158 -16.06 9.74 10.73
N LYS A 159 -16.42 9.34 9.51
CA LYS A 159 -15.48 8.69 8.61
C LYS A 159 -14.38 9.65 8.14
N LYS A 160 -14.72 10.89 7.82
CA LYS A 160 -13.72 11.92 7.44
C LYS A 160 -12.70 12.14 8.56
N GLU A 161 -13.15 12.26 9.81
CA GLU A 161 -12.25 12.40 10.96
C GLU A 161 -11.38 11.16 11.18
N PHE A 162 -11.91 9.95 10.97
CA PHE A 162 -11.12 8.73 10.99
C PHE A 162 -10.03 8.74 9.89
N LEU A 163 -10.37 9.14 8.67
CA LEU A 163 -9.39 9.23 7.58
C LEU A 163 -8.29 10.26 7.84
N LYS A 164 -8.60 11.38 8.54
CA LYS A 164 -7.57 12.33 8.99
C LYS A 164 -6.60 11.70 9.97
N LYS A 165 -7.09 10.88 10.92
CA LYS A 165 -6.24 10.10 11.83
C LYS A 165 -5.39 9.08 11.07
N VAL A 166 -5.96 8.40 10.08
CA VAL A 166 -5.23 7.47 9.20
C VAL A 166 -4.10 8.19 8.46
N ARG A 167 -4.37 9.35 7.84
CA ARG A 167 -3.34 10.19 7.20
C ARG A 167 -2.23 10.55 8.20
N GLY A 168 -2.59 11.02 9.39
CA GLY A 168 -1.62 11.33 10.45
C GLY A 168 -0.77 10.11 10.85
N GLY A 169 -1.38 8.92 10.92
CA GLY A 169 -0.67 7.68 11.18
C GLY A 169 0.34 7.32 10.09
N PHE A 170 -0.02 7.53 8.80
CA PHE A 170 0.91 7.37 7.68
C PHE A 170 2.11 8.32 7.78
N LEU A 171 1.88 9.59 8.10
CA LEU A 171 2.96 10.57 8.30
C LEU A 171 3.88 10.21 9.47
N GLY A 172 3.36 9.50 10.47
CA GLY A 172 4.12 8.99 11.61
C GLY A 172 4.99 7.76 11.34
N LEU A 173 4.93 7.16 10.13
CA LEU A 173 5.61 5.89 9.84
C LEU A 173 7.13 5.93 9.99
N ARG A 174 7.77 7.08 9.76
CA ARG A 174 9.22 7.24 9.97
C ARG A 174 9.64 6.93 11.42
N GLY A 175 8.79 7.24 12.40
CA GLY A 175 9.06 6.89 13.80
C GLY A 175 8.90 5.39 14.10
N ILE A 176 8.14 4.66 13.27
CA ILE A 176 7.91 3.22 13.44
C ILE A 176 8.99 2.41 12.71
N PHE A 177 9.40 2.86 11.53
CA PHE A 177 10.35 2.21 10.62
C PHE A 177 11.51 3.15 10.25
N PRO A 178 12.38 3.54 11.20
CA PRO A 178 13.43 4.52 10.96
C PRO A 178 14.52 4.05 9.98
N LEU A 179 14.64 2.74 9.75
CA LEU A 179 15.64 2.13 8.87
C LEU A 179 15.09 1.77 7.49
N GLU A 180 13.79 1.91 7.24
CA GLU A 180 13.19 1.58 5.94
C GLU A 180 13.13 2.80 5.03
N ASN A 181 13.27 2.58 3.71
CA ASN A 181 13.26 3.62 2.69
C ASN A 181 11.83 4.12 2.41
N ILE A 182 11.27 4.89 3.34
CA ILE A 182 9.94 5.49 3.22
C ILE A 182 10.04 6.89 2.60
N VAL A 183 9.45 7.06 1.43
CA VAL A 183 9.37 8.32 0.69
C VAL A 183 7.94 8.84 0.73
N PHE A 184 7.75 10.04 1.28
CA PHE A 184 6.48 10.74 1.22
C PHE A 184 6.39 11.50 -0.10
N VAL A 185 5.28 11.31 -0.81
CA VAL A 185 4.99 11.96 -2.10
C VAL A 185 3.77 12.83 -1.90
N ASP A 186 3.91 14.13 -2.21
CA ASP A 186 2.78 15.06 -2.19
C ASP A 186 1.83 14.75 -3.34
N ALA A 187 0.78 13.99 -3.03
CA ALA A 187 -0.25 13.55 -3.94
C ALA A 187 -1.41 14.57 -4.08
N SER A 188 -1.26 15.77 -3.52
CA SER A 188 -2.14 16.92 -3.80
C SER A 188 -1.83 17.58 -5.15
N LYS A 189 -0.62 17.37 -5.68
CA LYS A 189 -0.21 17.81 -7.02
C LYS A 189 -0.94 17.07 -8.14
N SER A 190 -0.69 17.48 -9.39
CA SER A 190 -1.24 16.80 -10.55
C SER A 190 -0.76 15.35 -10.63
N ALA A 191 -1.60 14.46 -11.18
CA ALA A 191 -1.24 13.06 -11.36
C ALA A 191 0.06 12.90 -12.17
N GLN A 192 0.27 13.76 -13.17
CA GLN A 192 1.48 13.75 -14.00
C GLN A 192 2.74 14.05 -13.19
N GLU A 193 2.72 15.05 -12.31
CA GLU A 193 3.86 15.39 -11.46
C GLU A 193 4.17 14.27 -10.47
N VAL A 194 3.14 13.74 -9.81
CA VAL A 194 3.26 12.63 -8.85
C VAL A 194 3.86 11.41 -9.51
N CYS A 195 3.31 10.99 -10.66
CA CYS A 195 3.79 9.80 -11.37
C CYS A 195 5.21 10.01 -11.89
N LYS A 196 5.54 11.19 -12.44
CA LYS A 196 6.89 11.52 -12.89
C LYS A 196 7.91 11.42 -11.74
N GLN A 197 7.57 11.96 -10.57
CA GLN A 197 8.43 11.86 -9.39
C GLN A 197 8.68 10.40 -8.99
N VAL A 198 7.63 9.59 -8.92
CA VAL A 198 7.73 8.18 -8.53
C VAL A 198 8.51 7.36 -9.56
N CYS A 199 8.23 7.52 -10.86
CA CYS A 199 8.95 6.86 -11.94
C CYS A 199 10.45 7.16 -11.89
N ASN A 200 10.83 8.42 -11.69
CA ASN A 200 12.23 8.81 -11.58
C ASN A 200 12.93 8.12 -10.39
N LEU A 201 12.30 8.13 -9.21
CA LEU A 201 12.87 7.51 -8.00
C LEU A 201 13.00 5.99 -8.10
N ILE A 202 12.11 5.33 -8.85
CA ILE A 202 12.21 3.89 -9.16
C ILE A 202 13.33 3.65 -10.17
N TRP A 203 13.41 4.46 -11.23
CA TRP A 203 14.45 4.34 -12.26
C TRP A 203 15.86 4.51 -11.69
N GLU A 204 16.07 5.50 -10.82
CA GLU A 204 17.33 5.71 -10.10
C GLU A 204 17.76 4.50 -9.27
N ARG A 205 16.80 3.74 -8.72
CA ARG A 205 17.09 2.52 -7.96
C ARG A 205 17.45 1.36 -8.86
N ILE A 206 16.72 1.18 -9.96
CA ILE A 206 17.03 0.14 -10.94
C ILE A 206 18.46 0.31 -11.46
N ASN A 207 18.90 1.54 -11.73
CA ASN A 207 20.27 1.81 -12.23
C ASN A 207 21.38 1.65 -11.18
N LYS A 208 21.04 1.39 -9.90
CA LYS A 208 22.01 1.16 -8.82
C LYS A 208 22.19 -0.33 -8.48
N ILE A 209 21.42 -1.21 -9.12
CA ILE A 209 21.37 -2.68 -8.91
C ILE A 209 22.03 -3.38 -10.10
#